data_AF-A0A267DKG6-F1
#
_entry.id   AF-A0A267DKG6-F1
#
_cell.length_a   1.000
_cell.length_b   1.000
_cell.length_c   1.000
_cell.angle_alpha   90.00
_cell.angle_beta   90.00
_cell.angle_gamma   90.00
#
_symmetry.space_group_name_H-M   'P 1'
#
loop_
_entity.id
_entity.type
_entity.pdbx_description
1 polymer ?
#
loop_
_entity_poly.entity_id
_entity_poly.type
_entity_poly.pdbx_seq_one_letter_code
_entity_poly.pdbx_strand_id
1 'polypeptide(L)'
;MESNPTPAQKVKFSISALLPGLMDSPVVGLITRLTKIHAYENNKAGSGQVFSFTLTDETADIRVSVFGKDLKSLLEMCQTVETVRISGGWIKKADPRYNTTENEYEMSVSVDKSGTIMTSNETVNRRSRDYRRISEISACQMKTKVDVRGIISAVEKPKEVKTGAGKLVDLAKVTIVDRSGSSVSCTFWASSSAQVNNWSIGDILAIHGSQVQEYAQMISLGCSQAEVHHWPENSQEFSDLTEWYNGATASQQHFEAVRATQIPPPEQQASHDEEMTLHYPNECFTSLTTCEE
;
A
#
# COMPACT_ATOMS: atom_id res chain seq x y z
N MET A 1 2.76 29.29 -47.32
CA MET A 1 3.46 28.38 -46.41
C MET A 1 2.52 28.13 -45.25
N GLU A 2 1.67 27.12 -45.37
CA GLU A 2 0.80 26.69 -44.27
C GLU A 2 1.68 26.08 -43.19
N SER A 3 1.69 26.69 -42.01
CA SER A 3 2.27 26.14 -40.81
C SER A 3 1.49 24.88 -40.45
N ASN A 4 2.14 23.72 -40.52
CA ASN A 4 1.59 22.47 -39.99
C ASN A 4 1.13 22.69 -38.54
N PRO A 5 -0.10 22.29 -38.18
CA PRO A 5 -0.54 22.35 -36.80
C PRO A 5 0.31 21.38 -35.97
N THR A 6 0.87 21.89 -34.87
CA THR A 6 1.52 21.13 -33.80
C THR A 6 0.64 19.93 -33.42
N PRO A 7 1.18 18.70 -33.24
CA PRO A 7 0.37 17.56 -32.84
C PRO A 7 -0.40 17.93 -31.58
N ALA A 8 -1.73 17.88 -31.64
CA ALA A 8 -2.59 18.11 -30.49
C ALA A 8 -2.08 17.25 -29.33
N GLN A 9 -1.57 17.88 -28.27
CA GLN A 9 -1.17 17.18 -27.05
C GLN A 9 -2.42 16.42 -26.56
N LYS A 10 -2.44 15.10 -26.74
CA LYS A 10 -3.49 14.24 -26.20
C LYS A 10 -3.66 14.59 -24.72
N VAL A 11 -4.89 14.91 -24.34
CA VAL A 11 -5.29 15.20 -22.96
C VAL A 11 -4.78 14.05 -22.09
N LYS A 12 -3.98 14.39 -21.07
CA LYS A 12 -3.46 13.41 -20.11
C LYS A 12 -4.55 13.03 -19.11
N PHE A 13 -4.54 11.79 -18.68
CA PHE A 13 -5.43 11.31 -17.62
C PHE A 13 -4.72 11.39 -16.28
N SER A 14 -5.47 11.69 -15.23
CA SER A 14 -5.03 11.42 -13.87
C SER A 14 -5.02 9.91 -13.62
N ILE A 15 -4.15 9.45 -12.72
CA ILE A 15 -4.00 8.02 -12.42
C ILE A 15 -5.30 7.44 -11.87
N SER A 16 -6.03 8.19 -11.04
CA SER A 16 -7.33 7.79 -10.49
C SER A 16 -8.43 7.61 -11.56
N ALA A 17 -8.32 8.26 -12.72
CA ALA A 17 -9.29 8.15 -13.81
C ALA A 17 -9.02 6.96 -14.75
N LEU A 18 -7.94 6.20 -14.53
CA LEU A 18 -7.58 5.06 -15.34
C LEU A 18 -8.48 3.85 -15.02
N LEU A 19 -9.30 3.46 -16.00
CA LEU A 19 -10.22 2.32 -15.89
C LEU A 19 -9.89 1.22 -16.91
N PRO A 20 -10.22 -0.05 -16.64
CA PRO A 20 -10.10 -1.13 -17.61
C PRO A 20 -10.80 -0.81 -18.93
N GLY A 21 -10.15 -1.16 -20.05
CA GLY A 21 -10.67 -0.89 -21.40
C GLY A 21 -10.39 0.52 -21.92
N LEU A 22 -9.88 1.43 -21.10
CA LEU A 22 -9.38 2.72 -21.56
C LEU A 22 -8.12 2.51 -22.42
N MET A 23 -8.20 2.84 -23.71
CA MET A 23 -7.08 2.72 -24.66
C MET A 23 -6.41 4.09 -24.87
N ASP A 24 -5.12 4.07 -25.21
CA ASP A 24 -4.34 5.23 -25.69
C ASP A 24 -4.39 6.50 -24.85
N SER A 25 -4.60 6.36 -23.55
CA SER A 25 -4.70 7.46 -22.59
C SER A 25 -3.34 7.73 -21.96
N PRO A 26 -2.65 8.83 -22.36
CA PRO A 26 -1.35 9.11 -21.80
C PRO A 26 -1.48 9.53 -20.35
N VAL A 27 -0.57 9.04 -19.51
CA VAL A 27 -0.48 9.40 -18.09
C VAL A 27 0.93 9.90 -17.80
N VAL A 28 1.04 10.86 -16.90
CA VAL A 28 2.32 11.45 -16.47
C VAL A 28 2.39 11.31 -14.96
N GLY A 29 3.52 10.86 -14.45
CA GLY A 29 3.68 10.70 -13.00
C GLY A 29 5.12 10.49 -12.58
N LEU A 30 5.32 10.50 -11.26
CA LEU A 30 6.60 10.26 -10.62
C LEU A 30 6.85 8.75 -10.52
N ILE A 31 8.07 8.32 -10.84
CA ILE A 31 8.52 6.95 -10.63
C ILE A 31 8.85 6.76 -9.16
N THR A 32 8.18 5.81 -8.52
CA THR A 32 8.50 5.30 -7.20
C THR A 32 8.64 3.78 -7.25
N ARG A 33 9.39 3.18 -6.32
CA ARG A 33 9.45 1.70 -6.12
C ARG A 33 9.81 0.90 -7.37
N LEU A 34 10.88 1.30 -8.06
CA LEU A 34 11.40 0.64 -9.27
C LEU A 34 12.03 -0.73 -8.94
N THR A 35 11.67 -1.76 -9.70
CA THR A 35 12.21 -3.13 -9.54
C THR A 35 13.31 -3.43 -10.54
N LYS A 36 14.07 -4.50 -10.26
CA LYS A 36 15.00 -5.09 -11.24
C LYS A 36 14.22 -5.76 -12.40
N ILE A 37 14.93 -6.02 -13.49
CA ILE A 37 14.42 -6.85 -14.59
C ILE A 37 14.36 -8.31 -14.15
N HIS A 38 13.25 -8.95 -14.45
CA HIS A 38 13.03 -10.38 -14.31
C HIS A 38 12.73 -10.98 -15.69
N ALA A 39 13.31 -12.14 -15.97
CA ALA A 39 12.91 -12.94 -17.12
C ALA A 39 11.61 -13.70 -16.83
N TYR A 40 10.78 -13.89 -17.83
CA TYR A 40 9.59 -14.74 -17.75
C TYR A 40 9.46 -15.60 -19.02
N GLU A 41 8.76 -16.73 -18.86
CA GLU A 41 8.31 -17.57 -19.97
C GLU A 41 6.79 -17.69 -19.90
N ASN A 42 6.11 -17.39 -20.99
CA ASN A 42 4.67 -17.52 -21.12
C ASN A 42 4.33 -18.47 -22.27
N ASN A 43 3.60 -19.54 -21.95
CA ASN A 43 3.21 -20.58 -22.90
C ASN A 43 2.45 -20.06 -24.14
N LYS A 44 1.80 -18.88 -24.05
CA LYS A 44 1.07 -18.24 -25.16
C LYS A 44 1.80 -17.06 -25.79
N ALA A 45 2.55 -16.29 -24.99
CA ALA A 45 3.16 -15.03 -25.41
C ALA A 45 4.67 -15.10 -25.66
N GLY A 46 5.29 -16.27 -25.43
CA GLY A 46 6.73 -16.47 -25.52
C GLY A 46 7.50 -16.04 -24.27
N SER A 47 8.82 -16.07 -24.36
CA SER A 47 9.72 -15.57 -23.33
C SER A 47 9.95 -14.07 -23.48
N GLY A 48 10.29 -13.39 -22.38
CA GLY A 48 10.57 -11.97 -22.37
C GLY A 48 11.11 -11.47 -21.04
N GLN A 49 11.24 -10.15 -20.94
CA GLN A 49 11.68 -9.44 -19.75
C GLN A 49 10.53 -8.59 -19.20
N VAL A 50 10.51 -8.44 -17.89
CA VAL A 50 9.61 -7.53 -17.19
C VAL A 50 10.33 -6.80 -16.06
N PHE A 51 10.12 -5.50 -15.94
CA PHE A 51 10.33 -4.78 -14.69
C PHE A 51 9.05 -4.03 -14.33
N SER A 52 9.00 -3.49 -13.13
CA SER A 52 7.85 -2.72 -12.67
C SER A 52 8.28 -1.53 -11.85
N PHE A 53 7.39 -0.55 -11.77
CA PHE A 53 7.50 0.57 -10.85
C PHE A 53 6.09 0.99 -10.42
N THR A 54 6.01 1.86 -9.44
CA THR A 54 4.80 2.59 -9.08
C THR A 54 4.88 3.96 -9.73
N LEU A 55 3.83 4.35 -10.45
CA LEU A 55 3.65 5.70 -10.98
C LEU A 55 2.74 6.45 -10.01
N THR A 56 3.14 7.65 -9.60
CA THR A 56 2.43 8.48 -8.61
C THR A 56 2.07 9.84 -9.20
N ASP A 57 0.85 10.31 -8.95
CA ASP A 57 0.40 11.69 -9.16
C ASP A 57 -0.37 12.20 -7.93
N GLU A 58 -0.98 13.37 -8.04
CA GLU A 58 -1.76 13.97 -6.95
C GLU A 58 -3.05 13.18 -6.63
N THR A 59 -3.47 12.33 -7.56
CA THR A 59 -4.75 11.63 -7.51
C THR A 59 -4.66 10.18 -7.08
N ALA A 60 -3.57 9.46 -7.37
CA ALA A 60 -3.38 8.05 -6.99
C ALA A 60 -1.95 7.53 -7.27
N ASP A 61 -1.67 6.36 -6.69
CA ASP A 61 -0.53 5.51 -7.03
C ASP A 61 -1.00 4.35 -7.92
N ILE A 62 -0.29 4.00 -8.99
CA ILE A 62 -0.59 2.82 -9.83
C ILE A 62 0.65 2.01 -10.12
N ARG A 63 0.55 0.68 -9.99
CA ARG A 63 1.62 -0.23 -10.43
C ARG A 63 1.66 -0.28 -11.95
N VAL A 64 2.84 -0.07 -12.52
CA VAL A 64 3.14 -0.22 -13.94
C VAL A 64 4.06 -1.42 -14.13
N SER A 65 3.66 -2.39 -14.95
CA SER A 65 4.51 -3.51 -15.40
C SER A 65 4.92 -3.30 -16.85
N VAL A 66 6.21 -3.25 -17.11
CA VAL A 66 6.78 -2.96 -18.43
C VAL A 66 7.36 -4.24 -19.02
N PHE A 67 6.84 -4.66 -20.17
CA PHE A 67 7.20 -5.89 -20.87
C PHE A 67 7.93 -5.58 -22.18
N GLY A 68 8.99 -6.32 -22.45
CA GLY A 68 9.74 -6.24 -23.72
C GLY A 68 10.81 -7.32 -23.84
N LYS A 69 11.51 -7.35 -24.97
CA LYS A 69 12.65 -8.26 -25.22
C LYS A 69 13.96 -7.77 -24.61
N ASP A 70 14.21 -6.46 -24.67
CA ASP A 70 15.35 -5.78 -24.06
C ASP A 70 14.89 -4.53 -23.33
N LEU A 71 14.98 -4.55 -22.00
CA LEU A 71 14.51 -3.48 -21.13
C LEU A 71 15.66 -2.72 -20.43
N LYS A 72 16.92 -3.04 -20.73
CA LYS A 72 18.06 -2.52 -19.96
C LYS A 72 18.16 -1.00 -20.02
N SER A 73 18.13 -0.43 -21.22
CA SER A 73 18.21 1.02 -21.44
C SER A 73 17.02 1.77 -20.84
N LEU A 74 15.82 1.17 -20.91
CA LEU A 74 14.63 1.77 -20.35
C LEU A 74 14.63 1.75 -18.82
N LEU A 75 15.15 0.67 -18.21
CA LEU A 75 15.35 0.62 -16.77
C LEU A 75 16.36 1.69 -16.32
N GLU A 76 17.47 1.85 -17.03
CA GLU A 76 18.50 2.87 -16.73
C GLU A 76 17.94 4.29 -16.84
N MET A 77 17.10 4.56 -17.85
CA MET A 77 16.36 5.82 -17.93
C MET A 77 15.44 6.01 -16.72
N CYS A 78 14.63 5.01 -16.37
CA CYS A 78 13.73 5.07 -15.21
C CYS A 78 14.47 5.24 -13.86
N GLN A 79 15.76 4.87 -13.78
CA GLN A 79 16.59 5.06 -12.59
C GLN A 79 17.12 6.49 -12.45
N THR A 80 17.22 7.23 -13.55
CA THR A 80 17.87 8.55 -13.60
C THR A 80 16.87 9.70 -13.67
N VAL A 81 15.60 9.42 -13.97
CA VAL A 81 14.55 10.44 -14.05
C VAL A 81 13.48 10.24 -12.99
N GLU A 82 12.94 11.36 -12.51
CA GLU A 82 11.86 11.34 -11.53
C GLU A 82 10.49 11.24 -12.21
N THR A 83 10.27 11.94 -13.32
CA THR A 83 8.96 12.02 -13.98
C THR A 83 8.99 11.39 -15.36
N VAL A 84 8.00 10.54 -15.64
CA VAL A 84 7.81 9.93 -16.97
C VAL A 84 6.40 10.13 -17.50
N ARG A 85 6.31 10.15 -18.83
CA ARG A 85 5.07 10.06 -19.58
C ARG A 85 4.95 8.66 -20.18
N ILE A 86 3.84 8.00 -19.88
CA ILE A 86 3.49 6.70 -20.45
C ILE A 86 2.38 6.90 -21.46
N SER A 87 2.53 6.32 -22.66
CA SER A 87 1.46 6.27 -23.66
C SER A 87 1.26 4.83 -24.14
N GLY A 88 0.00 4.43 -24.32
CA GLY A 88 -0.37 3.05 -24.63
C GLY A 88 -0.39 2.17 -23.38
N GLY A 89 -0.37 0.86 -23.58
CA GLY A 89 -0.61 -0.11 -22.52
C GLY A 89 -2.10 -0.32 -22.23
N TRP A 90 -2.40 -1.17 -21.24
CA TRP A 90 -3.77 -1.48 -20.84
C TRP A 90 -3.89 -1.54 -19.33
N ILE A 91 -5.06 -1.12 -18.85
CA ILE A 91 -5.46 -1.19 -17.45
C ILE A 91 -6.18 -2.50 -17.21
N LYS A 92 -5.82 -3.20 -16.14
CA LYS A 92 -6.44 -4.44 -15.71
C LYS A 92 -6.60 -4.44 -14.19
N LYS A 93 -7.37 -5.39 -13.67
CA LYS A 93 -7.48 -5.60 -12.21
C LYS A 93 -6.10 -5.88 -11.61
N ALA A 94 -5.81 -5.24 -10.49
CA ALA A 94 -4.59 -5.43 -9.73
C ALA A 94 -4.44 -6.89 -9.29
N ASP A 95 -3.24 -7.44 -9.42
CA ASP A 95 -2.92 -8.72 -8.83
C ASP A 95 -2.37 -8.50 -7.41
N PRO A 96 -3.11 -8.86 -6.34
CA PRO A 96 -2.71 -8.57 -4.96
C PRO A 96 -1.41 -9.29 -4.56
N ARG A 97 -0.93 -10.26 -5.35
CA ARG A 97 0.37 -10.92 -5.11
C ARG A 97 1.56 -10.01 -5.44
N TYR A 98 1.36 -9.03 -6.33
CA TYR A 98 2.42 -8.16 -6.84
C TYR A 98 2.13 -6.67 -6.66
N ASN A 99 0.86 -6.28 -6.59
CA ASN A 99 0.45 -4.89 -6.45
C ASN A 99 0.41 -4.47 -4.97
N THR A 100 1.21 -3.45 -4.66
CA THR A 100 1.39 -2.88 -3.34
C THR A 100 0.81 -1.47 -3.22
N THR A 101 0.16 -0.97 -4.27
CA THR A 101 -0.62 0.28 -4.22
C THR A 101 -2.00 0.04 -3.60
N GLU A 102 -2.76 1.10 -3.38
CA GLU A 102 -4.17 1.04 -2.97
C GLU A 102 -5.13 0.95 -4.16
N ASN A 103 -4.59 1.05 -5.39
CA ASN A 103 -5.38 1.07 -6.60
C ASN A 103 -5.88 -0.34 -6.94
N GLU A 104 -7.19 -0.46 -7.20
CA GLU A 104 -7.83 -1.71 -7.61
C GLU A 104 -7.37 -2.19 -9.00
N TYR A 105 -6.68 -1.31 -9.73
CA TYR A 105 -6.15 -1.56 -11.05
C TYR A 105 -4.62 -1.45 -11.10
N GLU A 106 -4.04 -2.04 -12.14
CA GLU A 106 -2.64 -1.89 -12.51
C GLU A 106 -2.51 -1.71 -14.02
N MET A 107 -1.43 -1.04 -14.44
CA MET A 107 -1.11 -0.81 -15.84
C MET A 107 -0.09 -1.83 -16.33
N SER A 108 -0.31 -2.38 -17.53
CA SER A 108 0.67 -3.19 -18.24
C SER A 108 1.03 -2.52 -19.56
N VAL A 109 2.32 -2.32 -19.80
CA VAL A 109 2.87 -1.64 -20.98
C VAL A 109 3.78 -2.60 -21.72
N SER A 110 3.58 -2.76 -23.03
CA SER A 110 4.47 -3.55 -23.88
C SER A 110 5.20 -2.64 -24.84
N VAL A 111 6.51 -2.47 -24.65
CA VAL A 111 7.34 -1.52 -25.42
C VAL A 111 7.71 -2.03 -26.80
N ASP A 112 7.65 -3.34 -27.01
CA ASP A 112 7.84 -3.97 -28.34
C ASP A 112 6.59 -3.88 -29.23
N LYS A 113 5.47 -3.36 -28.70
CA LYS A 113 4.19 -3.26 -29.40
C LYS A 113 3.79 -1.79 -29.60
N SER A 114 2.96 -1.26 -28.72
CA SER A 114 2.38 0.08 -28.82
C SER A 114 2.65 0.96 -27.61
N GLY A 115 3.27 0.42 -26.56
CA GLY A 115 3.60 1.15 -25.35
C GLY A 115 4.86 1.99 -25.51
N THR A 116 4.84 3.21 -24.98
CA THR A 116 6.03 4.07 -24.88
C THR A 116 6.13 4.64 -23.49
N ILE A 117 7.36 4.77 -22.98
CA ILE A 117 7.68 5.42 -21.73
C ILE A 117 8.82 6.39 -22.03
N MET A 118 8.58 7.67 -21.80
CA MET A 118 9.55 8.73 -22.07
C MET A 118 9.74 9.60 -20.84
N THR A 119 10.90 10.22 -20.74
CA THR A 119 11.16 11.26 -19.73
C THR A 119 10.16 12.41 -19.91
N SER A 120 9.79 13.07 -18.81
CA SER A 120 8.95 14.27 -18.84
C SER A 120 9.53 15.32 -17.93
N ASN A 121 9.45 16.59 -18.35
CA ASN A 121 9.83 17.76 -17.55
C ASN A 121 8.61 18.38 -16.85
N GLU A 122 7.43 17.74 -16.94
CA GLU A 122 6.24 18.20 -16.25
C GLU A 122 6.43 18.08 -14.73
N THR A 123 6.09 19.15 -14.00
CA THR A 123 6.03 19.08 -12.54
C THR A 123 4.79 18.26 -12.15
N VAL A 124 5.01 17.16 -11.43
CA VAL A 124 3.95 16.33 -10.86
C VAL A 124 3.99 16.44 -9.35
N ASN A 125 2.84 16.69 -8.74
CA ASN A 125 2.71 16.71 -7.29
C ASN A 125 2.32 15.31 -6.79
N ARG A 126 2.83 14.92 -5.61
CA ARG A 126 2.32 13.74 -4.92
C ARG A 126 1.09 14.11 -4.11
N ARG A 127 0.16 13.17 -3.93
CA ARG A 127 -0.92 13.30 -2.94
C ARG A 127 -0.32 13.60 -1.56
N SER A 128 -0.93 14.53 -0.81
CA SER A 128 -0.60 14.73 0.60
C SER A 128 -0.83 13.43 1.37
N ARG A 129 0.17 13.01 2.15
CA ARG A 129 0.09 11.79 2.96
C ARG A 129 -0.58 12.11 4.29
N ASP A 130 -1.54 11.29 4.68
CA ASP A 130 -2.17 11.35 6.00
C ASP A 130 -1.49 10.36 6.94
N TYR A 131 -0.55 10.86 7.73
CA TYR A 131 0.18 10.03 8.67
C TYR A 131 -0.68 9.75 9.90
N ARG A 132 -1.02 8.48 10.09
CA ARG A 132 -1.74 8.04 11.27
C ARG A 132 -0.85 8.16 12.51
N ARG A 133 -1.41 8.70 13.60
CA ARG A 133 -0.72 8.68 14.89
C ARG A 133 -0.51 7.25 15.35
N ILE A 134 0.63 6.98 15.97
CA ILE A 134 0.98 5.63 16.40
C ILE A 134 -0.06 5.09 17.39
N SER A 135 -0.56 5.92 18.31
CA SER A 135 -1.63 5.56 19.26
C SER A 135 -2.94 5.08 18.60
N GLU A 136 -3.20 5.46 17.35
CA GLU A 136 -4.46 5.18 16.64
C GLU A 136 -4.39 3.89 15.80
N ILE A 137 -3.22 3.24 15.71
CA ILE A 137 -3.04 2.03 14.89
C ILE A 137 -3.84 0.85 15.47
N SER A 138 -4.11 0.82 16.77
CA SER A 138 -4.93 -0.23 17.40
C SER A 138 -6.37 -0.30 16.87
N ALA A 139 -6.92 0.82 16.41
CA ALA A 139 -8.24 0.89 15.80
C ALA A 139 -8.24 0.49 14.32
N CYS A 140 -7.08 0.28 13.70
CA CYS A 140 -6.98 -0.13 12.31
C CYS A 140 -7.31 -1.61 12.14
N GLN A 141 -8.04 -1.91 11.07
CA GLN A 141 -8.32 -3.29 10.69
C GLN A 141 -7.02 -4.03 10.34
N MET A 142 -6.89 -5.28 10.79
CA MET A 142 -5.72 -6.11 10.45
C MET A 142 -5.56 -6.26 8.94
N LYS A 143 -4.30 -6.34 8.49
CA LYS A 143 -3.87 -6.46 7.09
C LYS A 143 -4.13 -5.24 6.21
N THR A 144 -4.75 -4.17 6.72
CA THR A 144 -4.83 -2.91 5.98
C THR A 144 -3.47 -2.21 5.97
N LYS A 145 -3.32 -1.24 5.06
CA LYS A 145 -2.13 -0.41 4.97
C LYS A 145 -2.34 0.89 5.72
N VAL A 146 -1.28 1.38 6.35
CA VAL A 146 -1.23 2.66 7.04
C VAL A 146 0.09 3.36 6.75
N ASP A 147 0.02 4.68 6.64
CA ASP A 147 1.18 5.56 6.55
C ASP A 147 1.49 6.06 7.97
N VAL A 148 2.74 5.90 8.41
CA VAL A 148 3.19 6.33 9.74
C VAL A 148 4.47 7.13 9.64
N ARG A 149 4.67 8.06 10.58
CA ARG A 149 5.90 8.82 10.71
C ARG A 149 6.29 8.92 12.17
N GLY A 150 7.56 8.69 12.48
CA GLY A 150 8.05 8.74 13.84
C GLY A 150 9.57 8.76 13.92
N ILE A 151 10.08 8.92 15.13
CA ILE A 151 11.50 8.83 15.45
C ILE A 151 11.83 7.40 15.87
N ILE A 152 12.98 6.90 15.42
CA ILE A 152 13.50 5.59 15.81
C ILE A 152 13.91 5.63 17.29
N SER A 153 13.27 4.80 18.12
CA SER A 153 13.63 4.61 19.53
C SER A 153 14.42 3.32 19.77
N ALA A 154 14.36 2.35 18.87
CA ALA A 154 15.17 1.13 18.94
C ALA A 154 15.45 0.53 17.56
N VAL A 155 16.63 -0.09 17.40
CA VAL A 155 17.05 -0.76 16.16
C VAL A 155 17.55 -2.17 16.47
N GLU A 156 16.94 -3.17 15.85
CA GLU A 156 17.47 -4.51 15.70
C GLU A 156 17.97 -4.69 14.27
N LYS A 157 19.31 -4.69 14.10
CA LYS A 157 19.97 -4.86 12.80
C LYS A 157 19.61 -6.21 12.15
N PRO A 158 19.74 -6.35 10.82
CA PRO A 158 19.43 -7.57 10.10
C PRO A 158 20.12 -8.80 10.70
N LYS A 159 19.32 -9.83 10.98
CA LYS A 159 19.77 -11.15 11.40
C LYS A 159 19.02 -12.24 10.63
N GLU A 160 19.70 -13.32 10.32
CA GLU A 160 19.08 -14.47 9.66
C GLU A 160 18.16 -15.20 10.64
N VAL A 161 16.92 -15.46 10.22
CA VAL A 161 15.96 -16.25 10.98
C VAL A 161 15.37 -17.37 10.13
N LYS A 162 15.08 -18.50 10.77
CA LYS A 162 14.39 -19.61 10.12
C LYS A 162 12.89 -19.37 10.16
N THR A 163 12.27 -19.23 8.98
CA THR A 163 10.82 -19.13 8.83
C THR A 163 10.14 -20.45 9.21
N GLY A 164 8.82 -20.41 9.47
CA GLY A 164 8.03 -21.63 9.73
C GLY A 164 8.07 -22.65 8.58
N ALA A 165 8.34 -22.19 7.35
CA ALA A 165 8.56 -23.04 6.18
C ALA A 165 10.00 -23.60 6.06
N GLY A 166 10.85 -23.37 7.06
CA GLY A 166 12.23 -23.85 7.11
C GLY A 166 13.24 -23.03 6.30
N LYS A 167 12.80 -22.02 5.55
CA LYS A 167 13.68 -21.12 4.79
C LYS A 167 14.36 -20.12 5.71
N LEU A 168 15.66 -19.91 5.52
CA LEU A 168 16.43 -18.85 6.15
C LEU A 168 16.18 -17.51 5.43
N VAL A 169 15.83 -16.48 6.19
CA VAL A 169 15.50 -15.15 5.69
C VAL A 169 15.99 -14.10 6.67
N ASP A 170 16.58 -13.01 6.16
CA ASP A 170 16.96 -11.88 7.00
C ASP A 170 15.73 -11.14 7.56
N LEU A 171 15.81 -10.81 8.84
CA LEU A 171 14.83 -10.01 9.57
C LEU A 171 15.54 -8.87 10.28
N ALA A 172 15.05 -7.66 10.08
CA ALA A 172 15.38 -6.50 10.89
C ALA A 172 14.10 -5.91 11.51
N LYS A 173 14.24 -5.28 12.67
CA LYS A 173 13.13 -4.59 13.34
C LYS A 173 13.55 -3.21 13.79
N VAL A 174 12.64 -2.27 13.70
CA VAL A 174 12.82 -0.90 14.17
C VAL A 174 11.61 -0.54 14.99
N THR A 175 11.81 0.11 16.14
CA THR A 175 10.69 0.67 16.89
C THR A 175 10.67 2.17 16.65
N ILE A 176 9.51 2.69 16.23
CA ILE A 176 9.29 4.12 16.06
C ILE A 176 8.31 4.65 17.12
N VAL A 177 8.47 5.92 17.47
CA VAL A 177 7.62 6.68 18.40
C VAL A 177 7.20 8.01 17.79
N ASP A 178 6.09 8.54 18.27
CA ASP A 178 5.59 9.86 17.87
C ASP A 178 5.03 10.61 19.09
N ARG A 179 4.55 11.83 18.85
CA ARG A 179 4.02 12.74 19.90
C ARG A 179 2.86 12.18 20.71
N SER A 180 2.25 11.06 20.32
CA SER A 180 1.25 10.39 21.15
C SER A 180 1.87 9.72 22.38
N GLY A 181 3.19 9.53 22.41
CA GLY A 181 3.87 8.75 23.45
C GLY A 181 3.73 7.23 23.25
N SER A 182 3.12 6.78 22.15
CA SER A 182 3.05 5.36 21.80
C SER A 182 4.24 4.92 20.95
N SER A 183 4.55 3.62 21.00
CA SER A 183 5.57 2.96 20.17
C SER A 183 4.97 1.85 19.32
N VAL A 184 5.52 1.64 18.13
CA VAL A 184 5.15 0.51 17.26
C VAL A 184 6.38 -0.11 16.62
N SER A 185 6.40 -1.43 16.53
CA SER A 185 7.47 -2.18 15.88
C SER A 185 7.23 -2.32 14.38
N CYS A 186 8.19 -1.91 13.58
CA CYS A 186 8.25 -2.02 12.13
C CYS A 186 9.19 -3.16 11.73
N THR A 187 8.69 -4.12 10.95
CA THR A 187 9.43 -5.32 10.55
C THR A 187 9.80 -5.30 9.07
N PHE A 188 11.08 -5.59 8.79
CA PHE A 188 11.66 -5.59 7.44
C PHE A 188 12.24 -6.96 7.13
N TRP A 189 11.76 -7.59 6.06
CA TRP A 189 12.17 -8.95 5.68
C TRP A 189 13.01 -8.97 4.40
N ALA A 190 13.84 -10.01 4.26
CA ALA A 190 14.64 -10.29 3.08
C ALA A 190 15.44 -9.05 2.64
N SER A 191 15.43 -8.69 1.35
CA SER A 191 16.18 -7.55 0.82
C SER A 191 15.79 -6.21 1.45
N SER A 192 14.57 -6.07 1.96
CA SER A 192 14.14 -4.84 2.65
C SER A 192 14.80 -4.69 4.03
N SER A 193 15.39 -5.73 4.61
CA SER A 193 16.09 -5.60 5.89
C SER A 193 17.40 -4.82 5.77
N ALA A 194 18.07 -4.89 4.62
CA ALA A 194 19.40 -4.33 4.42
C ALA A 194 19.48 -2.81 4.65
N GLN A 195 18.39 -2.06 4.38
CA GLN A 195 18.33 -0.62 4.61
C GLN A 195 18.49 -0.24 6.09
N VAL A 196 18.09 -1.12 7.02
CA VAL A 196 18.17 -0.88 8.48
C VAL A 196 19.61 -0.77 8.96
N ASN A 197 20.59 -1.28 8.20
CA ASN A 197 22.00 -1.12 8.53
C ASN A 197 22.43 0.35 8.64
N ASN A 198 21.79 1.24 7.87
CA ASN A 198 22.16 2.65 7.81
C ASN A 198 21.35 3.54 8.76
N TRP A 199 20.49 2.96 9.60
CA TRP A 199 19.62 3.71 10.51
C TRP A 199 20.10 3.65 11.95
N SER A 200 19.84 4.72 12.70
CA SER A 200 20.24 4.91 14.09
C SER A 200 19.06 5.38 14.94
N ILE A 201 19.15 5.20 16.26
CA ILE A 201 18.22 5.81 17.21
C ILE A 201 18.29 7.33 17.05
N GLY A 202 17.15 8.01 17.09
CA GLY A 202 17.03 9.45 16.83
C GLY A 202 16.70 9.80 15.38
N ASP A 203 16.97 8.91 14.43
CA ASP A 203 16.60 9.13 13.02
C ASP A 203 15.08 9.18 12.84
N ILE A 204 14.63 9.88 11.80
CA ILE A 204 13.23 10.01 11.44
C ILE A 204 12.90 9.04 10.31
N LEU A 205 11.80 8.28 10.47
CA LEU A 205 11.24 7.46 9.41
C LEU A 205 9.84 7.93 9.05
N ALA A 206 9.56 8.00 7.75
CA ALA A 206 8.21 7.96 7.22
C ALA A 206 8.06 6.66 6.43
N ILE A 207 7.06 5.87 6.79
CA ILE A 207 6.81 4.55 6.20
C ILE A 207 5.42 4.59 5.56
N HIS A 208 5.37 4.52 4.24
CA HIS A 208 4.12 4.56 3.47
C HIS A 208 3.70 3.16 3.04
N GLY A 209 2.45 2.81 3.28
CA GLY A 209 1.87 1.52 2.91
C GLY A 209 2.34 0.38 3.82
N SER A 210 2.66 0.66 5.08
CA SER A 210 3.00 -0.38 6.06
C SER A 210 1.77 -1.19 6.43
N GLN A 211 1.89 -2.51 6.52
CA GLN A 211 0.73 -3.37 6.77
C GLN A 211 0.53 -3.60 8.28
N VAL A 212 -0.68 -3.35 8.78
CA VAL A 212 -1.03 -3.64 10.18
C VAL A 212 -1.07 -5.16 10.41
N GLN A 213 -0.28 -5.63 11.36
CA GLN A 213 -0.13 -7.04 11.72
C GLN A 213 -0.17 -7.21 13.24
N GLU A 214 -0.50 -8.41 13.69
CA GLU A 214 -0.46 -8.77 15.10
C GLU A 214 0.53 -9.92 15.30
N TYR A 215 1.39 -9.78 16.30
CA TYR A 215 2.28 -10.84 16.75
C TYR A 215 2.33 -10.86 18.27
N ALA A 216 1.93 -11.99 18.86
CA ALA A 216 1.89 -12.17 20.32
C ALA A 216 1.14 -11.02 21.04
N GLN A 217 -0.06 -10.67 20.57
CA GLN A 217 -0.93 -9.59 21.10
C GLN A 217 -0.37 -8.16 20.95
N MET A 218 0.82 -8.00 20.36
CA MET A 218 1.37 -6.70 20.01
C MET A 218 1.08 -6.38 18.55
N ILE A 219 0.71 -5.13 18.30
CA ILE A 219 0.58 -4.63 16.93
C ILE A 219 1.97 -4.33 16.39
N SER A 220 2.20 -4.74 15.15
CA SER A 220 3.42 -4.48 14.40
C SER A 220 3.06 -4.07 12.97
N LEU A 221 4.01 -3.42 12.30
CA LEU A 221 3.87 -2.94 10.94
C LEU A 221 4.80 -3.74 10.02
N GLY A 222 4.22 -4.49 9.09
CA GLY A 222 4.94 -5.18 8.02
C GLY A 222 5.38 -4.19 6.95
N CYS A 223 6.70 -4.00 6.80
CA CYS A 223 7.26 -2.92 5.97
C CYS A 223 7.95 -3.43 4.69
N SER A 224 8.00 -4.74 4.44
CA SER A 224 8.67 -5.31 3.25
C SER A 224 8.12 -4.79 1.92
N GLN A 225 6.87 -4.33 1.92
CA GLN A 225 6.20 -3.75 0.77
C GLN A 225 5.83 -2.26 1.00
N ALA A 226 6.48 -1.60 1.95
CA ALA A 226 6.32 -0.16 2.17
C ALA A 226 7.34 0.66 1.35
N GLU A 227 7.02 1.92 1.07
CA GLU A 227 8.00 2.95 0.71
C GLU A 227 8.52 3.55 2.02
N VAL A 228 9.84 3.65 2.17
CA VAL A 228 10.46 4.16 3.40
C VAL A 228 11.31 5.36 3.04
N HIS A 229 11.04 6.47 3.72
CA HIS A 229 11.89 7.63 3.72
C HIS A 229 12.58 7.74 5.07
N HIS A 230 13.87 8.07 5.02
CA HIS A 230 14.74 8.15 6.17
C HIS A 230 15.44 9.51 6.16
N TRP A 231 15.50 10.13 7.33
CA TRP A 231 16.23 11.36 7.57
C TRP A 231 17.05 11.20 8.85
N PRO A 232 18.29 11.73 8.90
CA PRO A 232 19.08 11.74 10.12
C PRO A 232 18.45 12.64 11.18
N GLU A 233 18.72 12.36 12.45
CA GLU A 233 18.20 13.10 13.63
C GLU A 233 18.29 14.63 13.50
N ASN A 234 19.37 15.15 12.90
CA ASN A 234 19.66 16.58 12.77
C ASN A 234 18.95 17.26 11.57
N SER A 235 17.93 16.63 11.01
CA SER A 235 17.21 17.17 9.85
C SER A 235 16.31 18.34 10.25
N GLN A 236 16.59 19.53 9.71
CA GLN A 236 15.87 20.77 10.06
C GLN A 236 14.36 20.69 9.82
N GLU A 237 13.94 19.96 8.77
CA GLU A 237 12.54 19.71 8.42
C GLU A 237 11.73 19.08 9.57
N PHE A 238 12.39 18.33 10.45
CA PHE A 238 11.75 17.61 11.56
C PHE A 238 12.20 18.09 12.93
N SER A 239 12.77 19.31 13.02
CA SER A 239 13.26 19.90 14.26
C SER A 239 12.24 19.83 15.41
N ASP A 240 10.98 20.20 15.17
CA ASP A 240 9.96 20.13 16.22
C ASP A 240 9.71 18.70 16.75
N LEU A 241 9.86 17.66 15.89
CA LEU A 241 9.68 16.26 16.30
C LEU A 241 10.91 15.79 17.09
N THR A 242 12.11 16.15 16.64
CA THR A 242 13.37 15.85 17.33
C THR A 242 13.42 16.52 18.70
N GLU A 243 13.02 17.79 18.81
CA GLU A 243 12.95 18.51 20.09
C GLU A 243 12.00 17.83 21.08
N TRP A 244 10.82 17.41 20.62
CA TRP A 244 9.89 16.65 21.44
C TRP A 244 10.51 15.34 21.93
N TYR A 245 11.14 14.56 21.05
CA TYR A 245 11.74 13.29 21.41
C TYR A 245 12.87 13.45 22.44
N ASN A 246 13.73 14.47 22.25
CA ASN A 246 14.79 14.79 23.20
C ASN A 246 14.24 15.15 24.58
N GLY A 247 13.16 15.92 24.65
CA GLY A 247 12.46 16.21 25.91
C GLY A 247 11.85 14.95 26.55
N ALA A 248 11.20 14.10 25.76
CA ALA A 248 10.62 12.83 26.22
C ALA A 248 11.71 11.90 26.78
N THR A 249 12.85 11.75 26.09
CA THR A 249 13.98 10.94 26.56
C THR A 249 14.64 11.54 27.81
N ALA A 250 14.85 12.86 27.85
CA ALA A 250 15.43 13.53 29.03
C ALA A 250 14.56 13.38 30.28
N SER A 251 13.23 13.34 30.10
CA SER A 251 12.27 13.08 31.18
C SER A 251 12.04 11.60 31.49
N GLN A 252 12.77 10.69 30.81
CA GLN A 252 12.60 9.24 30.93
C GLN A 252 11.16 8.78 30.66
N GLN A 253 10.46 9.44 29.74
CA GLN A 253 9.12 9.06 29.34
C GLN A 253 9.12 7.61 28.82
N HIS A 254 8.19 6.81 29.33
CA HIS A 254 7.94 5.47 28.82
C HIS A 254 7.05 5.54 27.56
N PHE A 255 7.49 4.93 26.47
CA PHE A 255 6.71 4.87 25.23
C PHE A 255 5.85 3.60 25.17
N GLU A 256 4.53 3.75 25.23
CA GLU A 256 3.62 2.62 25.33
C GLU A 256 3.47 1.87 24.01
N ALA A 257 3.83 0.58 23.99
CA ALA A 257 3.67 -0.25 22.80
C ALA A 257 2.19 -0.43 22.43
N VAL A 258 1.85 -0.20 21.17
CA VAL A 258 0.49 -0.41 20.67
C VAL A 258 0.14 -1.91 20.73
N ARG A 259 -1.03 -2.20 21.30
CA ARG A 259 -1.56 -3.56 21.47
C ARG A 259 -2.87 -3.73 20.72
N ALA A 260 -3.18 -4.98 20.38
CA ALA A 260 -4.48 -5.30 19.82
C ALA A 260 -5.56 -5.01 20.87
N THR A 261 -6.54 -4.16 20.54
CA THR A 261 -7.74 -4.02 21.35
C THR A 261 -8.54 -5.32 21.23
N GLN A 262 -8.85 -5.98 22.35
CA GLN A 262 -9.89 -6.99 22.36
C GLN A 262 -11.19 -6.27 22.00
N ILE A 263 -11.67 -6.40 20.76
CA ILE A 263 -13.06 -6.09 20.45
C ILE A 263 -13.84 -7.20 21.12
N PRO A 264 -14.64 -6.93 22.18
CA PRO A 264 -15.52 -7.95 22.72
C PRO A 264 -16.41 -8.43 21.57
N PRO A 265 -16.72 -9.74 21.46
CA PRO A 265 -17.74 -10.19 20.51
C PRO A 265 -19.00 -9.32 20.71
N PRO A 266 -19.69 -8.91 19.64
CA PRO A 266 -20.97 -8.23 19.81
C PRO A 266 -21.83 -9.13 20.70
N GLU A 267 -22.26 -8.59 21.85
CA GLU A 267 -23.23 -9.26 22.70
C GLU A 267 -24.38 -9.71 21.81
N GLN A 268 -24.60 -11.02 21.74
CA GLN A 268 -25.84 -11.53 21.19
C GLN A 268 -26.92 -10.95 22.09
N GLN A 269 -27.60 -9.89 21.62
CA GLN A 269 -28.88 -9.51 22.17
C GLN A 269 -29.75 -10.75 22.11
N ALA A 270 -29.92 -11.38 23.26
CA ALA A 270 -30.88 -12.45 23.43
C ALA A 270 -32.22 -11.88 22.95
N SER A 271 -32.67 -12.39 21.80
CA SER A 271 -34.06 -12.23 21.39
C SER A 271 -34.90 -12.85 22.49
N HIS A 272 -35.49 -11.98 23.32
CA HIS A 272 -36.66 -12.36 24.09
C HIS A 272 -37.74 -12.68 23.06
N ASP A 273 -37.85 -13.96 22.69
CA ASP A 273 -39.04 -14.50 22.05
C ASP A 273 -40.15 -14.42 23.12
N GLU A 274 -40.93 -13.34 23.10
CA GLU A 274 -42.27 -13.37 23.68
C GLU A 274 -43.11 -14.31 22.81
N GLU A 275 -43.35 -15.50 23.36
CA GLU A 275 -44.23 -16.53 22.81
C GLU A 275 -45.67 -15.98 22.75
N MET A 276 -46.03 -15.38 21.60
CA MET A 276 -47.37 -14.87 21.33
C MET A 276 -48.30 -16.07 21.07
N THR A 277 -48.90 -16.59 22.14
CA THR A 277 -49.89 -17.67 22.09
C THR A 277 -51.17 -17.15 21.45
N LEU A 278 -51.40 -17.50 20.18
CA LEU A 278 -52.66 -17.25 19.48
C LEU A 278 -53.74 -18.22 19.98
N HIS A 279 -54.66 -17.72 20.80
CA HIS A 279 -55.90 -18.41 21.12
C HIS A 279 -56.88 -18.32 19.94
N TYR A 280 -57.14 -19.45 19.28
CA TYR A 280 -58.27 -19.60 18.35
C TYR A 280 -59.49 -20.15 19.10
N PRO A 281 -60.67 -19.52 19.00
CA PRO A 281 -61.91 -20.12 19.48
C PRO A 281 -62.37 -21.24 18.54
N ASN A 282 -62.66 -22.42 19.11
CA ASN A 282 -63.46 -23.44 18.45
C ASN A 282 -64.90 -22.96 18.39
N GLU A 283 -65.52 -22.93 17.21
CA GLU A 283 -66.83 -23.56 16.98
C GLU A 283 -67.28 -23.49 15.51
N CYS A 284 -67.61 -24.68 15.00
CA CYS A 284 -68.70 -25.03 14.08
C CYS A 284 -69.02 -24.12 12.89
N PHE A 285 -68.94 -24.68 11.67
CA PHE A 285 -70.14 -24.83 10.83
C PHE A 285 -69.93 -25.95 9.80
N THR A 286 -70.69 -27.02 9.98
CA THR A 286 -70.94 -28.09 9.02
C THR A 286 -72.01 -27.67 8.00
N SER A 287 -71.74 -27.97 6.73
CA SER A 287 -72.64 -28.39 5.64
C SER A 287 -73.93 -27.62 5.38
N LEU A 288 -74.11 -27.17 4.12
CA LEU A 288 -75.28 -27.50 3.29
C LEU A 288 -74.97 -27.30 1.78
N THR A 289 -75.10 -28.41 1.04
CA THR A 289 -75.64 -28.58 -0.34
C THR A 289 -75.27 -27.66 -1.51
N THR A 290 -74.89 -28.31 -2.61
CA THR A 290 -75.57 -28.19 -3.92
C THR A 290 -75.48 -29.50 -4.70
N CYS A 291 -76.63 -29.97 -5.20
CA CYS A 291 -76.82 -30.97 -6.27
C CYS A 291 -76.91 -30.27 -7.63
N GLU A 292 -76.96 -31.10 -8.71
CA GLU A 292 -77.12 -30.84 -10.17
C GLU A 292 -75.80 -31.11 -10.94
N GLU A 293 -75.70 -31.99 -11.94
CA GLU A 293 -76.58 -32.95 -12.65
C GLU A 293 -75.78 -34.24 -12.92
#